data_AF-A0A923VG96-F1
#
_entry.id   AF-A0A923VG96-F1
#
_cell.length_a   1.000
_cell.length_b   1.000
_cell.length_c   1.000
_cell.angle_alpha   90.00
_cell.angle_beta   90.00
_cell.angle_gamma   90.00
#
_symmetry.space_group_name_H-M   'P 1'
#
loop_
_entity.id
_entity.type
_entity.pdbx_description
1 polymer ?
#
loop_
_entity_poly.entity_id
_entity_poly.type
_entity_poly.pdbx_seq_one_letter_code
_entity_poly.pdbx_strand_id
1 'polypeptide(L)'
;GAGGAAHLPGMVAAQTILPVIGVPVKSSNSVDGWDSILSILQMPYGVPVATVALNGAKNAGILAAQILALHDPSIAGKLEAYKEYQGDIVMESVKNVKYLGFTNEFDK
;
A
#
# COMPACT_ATOMS: atom_id res chain seq x y z
N GLY A 1 0.02 6.88 9.75
CA GLY A 1 -0.08 5.46 10.18
C GLY A 1 -0.31 5.42 11.67
N ALA A 2 -0.95 4.36 12.17
CA ALA A 2 -1.19 4.14 13.59
C ALA A 2 -1.18 2.64 13.91
N GLY A 3 -0.78 2.27 15.13
CA GLY A 3 -0.71 0.88 15.59
C GLY A 3 -1.43 0.67 16.92
N GLY A 4 -1.80 -0.58 17.19
CA GLY A 4 -2.67 -0.93 18.33
C GLY A 4 -4.12 -0.50 18.07
N ALA A 5 -4.73 0.21 19.01
CA ALA A 5 -6.00 0.91 18.82
C ALA A 5 -5.81 2.11 17.87
N ALA A 6 -5.74 1.83 16.57
CA ALA A 6 -5.23 2.74 15.57
C ALA A 6 -6.29 3.78 15.11
N HIS A 7 -6.57 4.76 15.97
CA HIS A 7 -7.66 5.75 15.80
C HIS A 7 -7.32 6.95 14.91
N LEU A 8 -6.04 7.32 14.77
CA LEU A 8 -5.64 8.56 14.09
C LEU A 8 -6.19 8.70 12.65
N PRO A 9 -6.12 7.68 11.76
CA PRO A 9 -6.65 7.82 10.41
C PRO A 9 -8.15 8.11 10.38
N GLY A 10 -8.92 7.45 11.24
CA GLY A 10 -10.37 7.66 11.33
C GLY A 10 -10.72 9.05 11.87
N MET A 11 -10.01 9.54 12.88
CA MET A 11 -10.22 10.88 13.44
C MET A 11 -9.89 11.99 12.43
N VAL A 12 -8.80 11.83 11.65
CA VAL A 12 -8.45 12.79 10.59
C VAL A 12 -9.51 12.78 9.49
N ALA A 13 -9.98 11.60 9.07
CA ALA A 13 -11.04 11.47 8.06
C ALA A 13 -12.36 12.11 8.50
N ALA A 14 -12.68 12.08 9.80
CA ALA A 14 -13.88 12.74 10.33
C ALA A 14 -13.82 14.27 10.30
N GLN A 15 -12.63 14.86 10.11
CA GLN A 15 -12.40 16.31 10.20
C GLN A 15 -12.01 16.94 8.86
N THR A 16 -12.05 16.18 7.76
CA THR A 16 -11.65 16.66 6.44
C THR A 16 -12.46 16.01 5.33
N ILE A 17 -12.61 16.73 4.21
CA ILE A 17 -13.18 16.18 2.97
C ILE A 17 -12.10 15.58 2.06
N LEU A 18 -10.83 15.76 2.40
CA LEU A 18 -9.72 15.21 1.61
C LEU A 18 -9.60 13.69 1.82
N PRO A 19 -9.14 12.93 0.81
CA PRO A 19 -8.89 11.51 0.98
C PRO A 19 -7.85 11.24 2.08
N VAL A 20 -8.16 10.32 2.98
CA VAL A 20 -7.24 9.88 4.04
C VAL A 20 -6.81 8.44 3.77
N ILE A 21 -5.49 8.22 3.74
CA ILE A 21 -4.89 6.89 3.57
C ILE A 21 -4.43 6.37 4.94
N GLY A 22 -4.98 5.23 5.35
CA GLY A 22 -4.65 4.57 6.60
C GLY A 22 -3.57 3.51 6.42
N VAL A 23 -2.49 3.60 7.20
CA VAL A 23 -1.45 2.55 7.30
C VAL A 23 -1.57 1.91 8.68
N PRO A 24 -2.05 0.66 8.77
CA PRO A 24 -1.95 -0.12 10.00
C PRO A 24 -0.49 -0.36 10.33
N VAL A 25 -0.08 -0.09 11.56
CA VAL A 25 1.30 -0.31 12.03
C VAL A 25 1.29 -1.44 13.04
N LYS A 26 2.15 -2.44 12.87
CA LYS A 26 2.27 -3.54 13.82
C LYS A 26 2.80 -3.00 15.16
N SER A 27 1.98 -3.08 16.20
CA SER A 27 2.39 -2.76 17.57
C SER A 27 3.02 -3.97 18.25
N SER A 28 3.97 -3.75 19.17
CA SER A 28 4.54 -4.82 20.01
C SER A 28 3.48 -5.53 20.85
N ASN A 29 2.38 -4.83 21.15
CA ASN A 29 1.27 -5.35 21.95
C ASN A 29 0.09 -5.82 21.06
N SER A 30 0.29 -5.94 19.74
CA SER A 30 -0.76 -6.38 18.82
C SER A 30 -0.80 -7.88 18.63
N VAL A 31 -1.99 -8.39 18.33
CA VAL A 31 -2.19 -9.76 17.80
C VAL A 31 -1.80 -9.74 16.32
N ASP A 32 -0.49 -9.72 16.06
CA ASP A 32 0.09 -9.64 14.71
C ASP A 32 -0.41 -8.49 13.82
N GLY A 33 -0.88 -7.40 14.44
CA GLY A 33 -1.39 -6.21 13.76
C GLY A 33 -2.88 -6.27 13.37
N TRP A 34 -3.61 -7.35 13.70
CA TRP A 34 -5.05 -7.45 13.42
C TRP A 34 -5.87 -6.37 14.08
N ASP A 35 -5.51 -5.99 15.31
CA ASP A 35 -6.09 -4.87 16.03
C ASP A 35 -6.01 -3.55 15.24
N SER A 36 -4.85 -3.31 14.64
CA SER A 36 -4.51 -2.10 13.89
C SER A 36 -5.21 -2.09 12.54
N ILE A 37 -5.26 -3.26 11.87
CA ILE A 37 -5.98 -3.44 10.60
C ILE A 37 -7.46 -3.16 10.82
N LEU A 38 -8.09 -3.85 11.78
CA LEU A 38 -9.54 -3.73 12.01
C LEU A 38 -9.92 -2.34 12.55
N SER A 39 -9.07 -1.71 13.37
CA SER A 39 -9.31 -0.34 13.87
C SER A 39 -9.34 0.72 12.78
N ILE A 40 -8.61 0.53 11.68
CA ILE A 40 -8.57 1.48 10.57
C ILE A 40 -9.53 1.08 9.45
N LEU A 41 -9.66 -0.23 9.17
CA LEU A 41 -10.46 -0.73 8.05
C LEU A 41 -11.96 -0.62 8.30
N GLN A 42 -12.42 -0.88 9.53
CA GLN A 42 -13.85 -1.00 9.86
C GLN A 42 -14.50 0.35 10.17
N MET A 43 -14.28 1.35 9.32
CA MET A 43 -14.91 2.66 9.46
C MET A 43 -16.42 2.60 9.15
N PRO A 44 -17.27 3.32 9.91
CA PRO A 44 -18.70 3.40 9.62
C PRO A 44 -18.97 4.17 8.32
N TYR A 45 -20.18 4.00 7.77
CA TYR A 45 -20.62 4.75 6.60
C TYR A 45 -20.55 6.27 6.84
N GLY A 46 -20.04 7.00 5.85
CA GLY A 46 -19.91 8.46 5.87
C GLY A 46 -18.51 8.99 6.20
N VAL A 47 -17.61 8.17 6.76
CA VAL A 47 -16.23 8.59 7.10
C VAL A 47 -15.21 7.58 6.55
N PRO A 48 -14.97 7.54 5.23
CA PRO A 48 -14.13 6.52 4.62
C PRO A 48 -12.64 6.75 4.89
N VAL A 49 -11.88 5.65 5.04
CA VAL A 49 -10.41 5.64 5.08
C VAL A 49 -9.90 4.62 4.04
N ALA A 50 -8.97 5.04 3.18
CA ALA A 50 -8.30 4.15 2.24
C ALA A 50 -7.20 3.36 2.95
N THR A 51 -7.52 2.16 3.42
CA THR A 51 -6.59 1.33 4.21
C THR A 51 -5.67 0.51 3.31
N VAL A 52 -4.36 0.59 3.54
CA VAL A 52 -3.35 -0.25 2.86
C VAL A 52 -2.88 -1.40 3.77
N ALA A 53 -1.99 -2.25 3.25
CA ALA A 53 -1.41 -3.38 4.00
C ALA A 53 -0.75 -2.97 5.32
N LEU A 54 -0.67 -3.91 6.27
CA LEU A 54 0.06 -3.77 7.53
C LEU A 54 1.53 -3.37 7.26
N ASN A 55 2.01 -2.34 7.95
CA ASN A 55 3.31 -1.69 7.72
C ASN A 55 3.55 -1.24 6.26
N GLY A 56 2.48 -1.11 5.46
CA GLY A 56 2.52 -0.81 4.03
C GLY A 56 2.73 0.66 3.69
N ALA A 57 3.60 1.39 4.41
CA ALA A 57 3.80 2.82 4.20
C ALA A 57 4.21 3.16 2.75
N LYS A 58 5.02 2.31 2.11
CA LYS A 58 5.37 2.44 0.69
C LYS A 58 4.14 2.44 -0.22
N ASN A 59 3.20 1.53 0.03
CA ASN A 59 1.96 1.46 -0.75
C ASN A 59 1.04 2.65 -0.49
N ALA A 60 1.02 3.20 0.73
CA ALA A 60 0.31 4.45 1.00
C ALA A 60 0.89 5.62 0.20
N GLY A 61 2.22 5.73 0.09
CA GLY A 61 2.87 6.72 -0.76
C GLY A 61 2.54 6.55 -2.25
N ILE A 62 2.53 5.31 -2.75
CA ILE A 62 2.15 4.99 -4.13
C ILE A 62 0.68 5.34 -4.38
N LEU A 63 -0.23 4.99 -3.46
CA LEU A 63 -1.65 5.33 -3.58
C LEU A 63 -1.88 6.85 -3.56
N ALA A 64 -1.15 7.58 -2.69
CA ALA A 64 -1.18 9.05 -2.70
C ALA A 64 -0.72 9.62 -4.05
N ALA A 65 0.38 9.09 -4.60
CA ALA A 65 0.86 9.48 -5.92
C ALA A 65 -0.18 9.17 -7.02
N GLN A 66 -0.87 8.04 -6.95
CA GLN A 66 -1.94 7.68 -7.89
C GLN A 66 -3.12 8.65 -7.84
N ILE A 67 -3.51 9.10 -6.63
CA ILE A 67 -4.56 10.12 -6.47
C ILE A 67 -4.11 11.45 -7.10
N LEU A 68 -2.87 11.87 -6.86
CA LEU A 68 -2.32 13.12 -7.42
C LEU A 68 -2.13 13.06 -8.93
N ALA A 69 -1.75 11.91 -9.48
CA ALA A 69 -1.52 11.69 -10.91
C ALA A 69 -2.76 11.94 -11.78
N LEU A 70 -3.97 11.88 -11.20
CA LEU A 70 -5.20 12.24 -11.90
C LEU A 70 -5.20 13.68 -12.41
N HIS A 71 -4.40 14.57 -11.81
CA HIS A 71 -4.31 15.98 -12.15
C HIS A 71 -2.87 16.48 -12.40
N ASP A 72 -1.87 15.62 -12.23
CA ASP A 72 -0.46 15.95 -12.46
C ASP A 72 0.19 14.94 -13.44
N PRO A 73 0.32 15.30 -14.72
CA PRO A 73 0.94 14.44 -15.73
C PRO A 73 2.40 14.06 -15.45
N SER A 74 3.13 14.88 -14.69
CA SER A 74 4.52 14.57 -14.32
C SER A 74 4.56 13.45 -13.28
N ILE A 75 3.63 13.44 -12.32
CA ILE A 75 3.48 12.32 -11.37
C ILE A 75 2.99 11.07 -12.12
N ALA A 76 2.06 11.20 -13.07
CA ALA A 76 1.59 10.09 -13.89
C ALA A 76 2.74 9.40 -14.63
N GLY A 77 3.59 10.16 -15.34
CA GLY A 77 4.75 9.61 -16.04
C GLY A 77 5.75 8.93 -15.11
N LYS A 78 5.96 9.47 -13.89
CA LYS A 78 6.81 8.81 -12.87
C LYS A 78 6.23 7.48 -12.39
N LEU A 79 4.90 7.38 -12.27
CA LEU A 79 4.22 6.13 -11.89
C LEU A 79 4.30 5.08 -12.99
N GLU A 80 4.15 5.47 -14.26
CA GLU A 80 4.32 4.58 -15.40
C GLU A 80 5.75 4.02 -15.44
N ALA A 81 6.76 4.89 -15.39
CA ALA A 81 8.16 4.48 -15.34
C ALA A 81 8.47 3.57 -14.13
N TYR A 82 7.89 3.87 -12.96
CA TYR A 82 8.05 3.02 -11.78
C TYR A 82 7.45 1.62 -11.98
N LYS A 83 6.29 1.50 -12.66
CA LYS A 83 5.67 0.20 -12.96
C LYS A 83 6.50 -0.61 -13.96
N GLU A 84 7.01 0.03 -15.01
CA GLU A 84 7.91 -0.62 -15.97
C GLU A 84 9.16 -1.16 -15.28
N TYR A 85 9.80 -0.32 -14.46
CA TYR A 85 10.96 -0.72 -13.66
C TYR A 85 10.68 -1.92 -12.74
N GLN A 86 9.50 -1.99 -12.12
CA GLN A 86 9.13 -3.17 -11.31
C GLN A 86 8.99 -4.44 -12.17
N GLY A 87 8.44 -4.32 -13.38
CA GLY A 87 8.38 -5.41 -14.34
C GLY A 87 9.77 -5.92 -14.71
N ASP A 88 10.70 -5.01 -14.98
CA ASP A 88 12.09 -5.36 -15.31
C ASP A 88 12.78 -6.13 -14.17
N ILE A 89 12.62 -5.69 -12.91
CA ILE A 89 13.16 -6.39 -11.74
C ILE A 89 12.62 -7.83 -11.65
N VAL A 90 11.32 -8.02 -11.88
CA VAL A 90 10.72 -9.36 -11.85
C VAL A 90 11.29 -10.23 -12.96
N MET A 91 11.41 -9.71 -14.18
CA MET A 91 11.96 -10.44 -15.30
C MET A 91 13.44 -10.80 -15.10
N GLU A 92 14.22 -9.92 -14.50
CA GLU A 92 15.60 -10.19 -14.10
C GLU A 92 15.67 -11.29 -13.04
N SER A 93 14.82 -11.22 -12.02
CA SER A 93 14.72 -12.24 -10.97
C SER A 93 14.37 -13.62 -11.56
N VAL A 94 13.44 -13.68 -12.51
CA VAL A 94 13.07 -14.92 -13.23
C VAL A 94 14.28 -15.49 -14.00
N LYS A 95 15.02 -14.65 -14.71
CA LYS A 95 16.24 -15.09 -15.42
C LYS A 95 17.28 -15.67 -14.46
N ASN A 96 17.49 -15.02 -13.31
CA ASN A 96 18.44 -15.48 -12.29
C ASN A 96 18.03 -16.84 -11.70
N VAL A 97 16.75 -17.03 -11.40
CA VAL A 97 16.22 -18.30 -10.88
C VAL A 97 16.40 -19.43 -11.91
N LYS A 98 16.14 -19.16 -13.20
CA LYS A 98 16.38 -20.12 -14.29
C LYS A 98 17.86 -20.45 -14.47
N TYR A 99 18.73 -19.46 -14.40
CA TYR A 99 20.19 -19.66 -14.47
C TYR A 99 20.70 -20.56 -13.34
N LEU A 100 20.11 -20.46 -12.15
CA LEU A 100 20.41 -21.33 -11.01
C LEU A 100 19.82 -22.76 -11.13
N GLY A 101 19.15 -23.08 -12.24
CA GLY A 101 18.62 -24.42 -12.52
C GLY A 101 17.23 -24.69 -11.94
N PHE A 102 16.56 -23.69 -11.35
CA PHE A 102 15.19 -23.82 -10.86
C PHE A 102 14.20 -23.51 -11.98
N THR A 103 13.85 -24.53 -12.78
CA THR A 103 12.81 -24.42 -13.81
C THR A 103 11.43 -24.69 -13.23
N ASN A 104 10.39 -23.97 -13.71
CA ASN A 104 9.00 -24.24 -13.36
C ASN A 104 8.20 -24.66 -14.61
N GLU A 105 7.07 -25.33 -14.42
CA GLU A 105 6.18 -25.77 -15.52
C GLU A 105 5.18 -24.70 -15.97
N PHE A 106 5.14 -23.55 -15.30
CA PHE A 106 4.19 -22.46 -15.54
C PHE A 106 4.65 -21.51 -16.66
N ASP A 107 5.95 -21.44 -16.91
CA ASP A 107 6.59 -20.56 -17.91
C ASP A 107 6.60 -21.14 -19.34
N LYS A 108 5.53 -21.85 -19.76
CA LYS A 108 5.44 -22.43 -21.12
C LYS A 108 5.37 -21.39 -22.23
#